data_AF-A0A1I3G269-F1
#
_entry.id   AF-A0A1I3G269-F1
#
_cell.length_a   1.000
_cell.length_b   1.000
_cell.length_c   1.000
_cell.angle_alpha   90.00
_cell.angle_beta   90.00
_cell.angle_gamma   90.00
#
_symmetry.space_group_name_H-M   'P 1'
#
loop_
_entity.id
_entity.type
_entity.pdbx_description
1 polymer ?
#
loop_
_entity_poly.entity_id
_entity_poly.type
_entity_poly.pdbx_seq_one_letter_code
_entity_poly.pdbx_strand_id
1 'polypeptide(L)' 'MDTTTILCASDEFFKEFEPRREQHLLESSLKRGRQGALCLSEVITIMVEFHLSG' A
#
# COMPACT_ATOMS: atom_id res chain seq x y z
N MET A 1 -15.42 -0.15 -14.70
CA MET A 1 -14.34 0.70 -14.18
C MET A 1 -13.07 -0.09 -14.38
N ASP A 2 -12.15 0.39 -15.21
CA ASP A 2 -10.99 -0.40 -15.64
C ASP A 2 -10.06 -0.69 -14.46
N THR A 3 -9.63 -1.95 -14.32
CA THR A 3 -8.73 -2.40 -13.25
C THR A 3 -7.46 -1.55 -13.20
N THR A 4 -6.89 -1.24 -14.38
CA THR A 4 -5.72 -0.38 -14.51
C THR A 4 -5.94 1.01 -13.90
N THR A 5 -7.15 1.57 -14.01
CA THR A 5 -7.47 2.88 -13.43
C THR A 5 -7.49 2.82 -11.91
N ILE A 6 -7.99 1.72 -11.33
CA ILE A 6 -8.01 1.50 -9.87
C ILE A 6 -6.58 1.32 -9.34
N LEU A 7 -5.75 0.55 -10.06
CA LEU A 7 -4.36 0.32 -9.69
C LEU A 7 -3.53 1.61 -9.78
N CYS A 8 -3.66 2.37 -10.87
CA CYS A 8 -2.98 3.66 -11.03
C CYS A 8 -3.39 4.66 -9.94
N ALA A 9 -4.69 4.78 -9.65
CA ALA A 9 -5.18 5.67 -8.60
C ALA A 9 -4.68 5.26 -7.20
N SER A 10 -4.55 3.95 -6.95
CA SER A 10 -3.99 3.42 -5.71
C SER A 10 -2.51 3.79 -5.58
N ASP A 11 -1.73 3.59 -6.65
CA ASP A 11 -0.29 3.91 -6.67
C ASP A 11 -0.03 5.41 -6.44
N GLU A 12 -0.83 6.28 -7.07
CA GLU A 12 -0.76 7.74 -6.87
C GLU A 12 -1.10 8.13 -5.43
N PHE A 13 -2.14 7.54 -4.85
CA PHE A 13 -2.47 7.74 -3.44
C PHE A 13 -1.33 7.33 -2.51
N PHE A 14 -0.68 6.18 -2.77
CA PHE A 14 0.40 5.68 -1.91
C PHE A 14 1.68 6.52 -1.97
N LYS A 15 1.98 7.16 -3.10
CA LYS A 15 3.10 8.11 -3.20
C LYS A 15 2.99 9.25 -2.18
N GLU A 16 1.78 9.74 -1.94
CA GLU A 16 1.56 10.79 -0.94
C GLU A 16 1.35 10.23 0.47
N PHE A 17 0.72 9.05 0.58
CA PHE A 17 0.33 8.48 1.85
C PHE A 17 1.49 7.82 2.60
N GLU A 18 2.37 7.05 1.94
CA GLU A 18 3.45 6.33 2.62
C GLU A 18 4.39 7.26 3.42
N PRO A 19 4.88 8.39 2.87
CA PRO A 19 5.75 9.31 3.61
C PRO A 19 5.04 9.92 4.83
N ARG A 20 3.76 10.30 4.68
CA ARG A 20 2.96 10.85 5.78
C ARG A 20 2.67 9.79 6.83
N ARG A 21 2.42 8.55 6.41
CA ARG A 21 2.19 7.43 7.32
C ARG A 21 3.41 7.21 8.19
N GLU A 22 4.60 7.16 7.60
CA GLU A 22 5.86 6.99 8.32
C GLU A 22 6.11 8.07 9.37
N GLN A 23 5.80 9.32 9.04
CA GLN A 23 5.89 10.48 9.94
C GLN A 23 4.91 10.40 11.12
N HIS A 24 3.75 9.79 10.91
CA HIS A 24 2.71 9.64 11.93
C HIS A 24 2.80 8.30 12.69
N LEU A 25 3.76 7.43 12.37
CA LEU A 25 4.00 6.24 13.18
C LEU A 25 4.57 6.65 14.53
N LEU A 26 3.90 6.22 15.62
CA LEU A 26 4.43 6.33 16.98
C LEU A 26 5.90 5.92 16.99
N GLU A 27 6.74 6.76 17.61
CA GLU A 27 8.15 6.45 17.91
C GLU A 27 8.21 5.36 18.99
N SER A 28 7.78 4.16 18.63
CA SER A 28 7.99 2.96 19.42
C SER A 28 9.38 2.42 19.07
N SER A 29 10.23 2.26 20.08
CA SER A 29 11.50 1.52 19.98
C SER A 29 11.30 0.05 19.57
N LEU A 30 10.05 -0.42 19.55
CA LEU A 30 9.63 -1.77 19.18
C LEU A 30 8.87 -1.77 17.84
N LYS A 31 9.27 -0.93 16.88
CA LYS A 31 8.89 -1.16 15.48
C LYS A 31 9.48 -2.52 15.08
N ARG A 32 8.62 -3.48 14.75
CA ARG A 32 9.07 -4.72 14.09
C ARG A 32 9.74 -4.29 12.79
N GLY A 33 11.07 -4.25 12.77
CA GLY A 33 11.89 -3.97 11.58
C GLY A 33 11.84 -5.10 10.54
N ARG A 34 10.69 -5.78 10.44
CA ARG A 34 10.47 -6.77 9.40
C ARG A 34 10.08 -6.02 8.16
N GLN A 35 11.07 -5.78 7.31
CA GLN A 35 10.84 -5.24 5.98
C GLN A 35 9.89 -6.22 5.27
N GLY A 36 8.68 -5.75 4.95
CA GLY A 36 7.77 -6.52 4.12
C GLY A 36 8.45 -6.78 2.77
N ALA A 37 8.18 -7.94 2.16
CA ALA A 37 8.63 -8.20 0.80
C ALA A 37 7.89 -7.34 -0.24
N LEU A 38 6.77 -6.72 0.16
CA LEU A 38 5.90 -5.91 -0.67
C LEU A 38 5.66 -4.54 -0.02
N CYS A 39 5.60 -3.50 -0.85
CA CYS A 39 5.12 -2.17 -0.46
C CYS A 39 3.58 -2.16 -0.32
N LEU A 40 3.03 -1.07 0.21
CA LEU A 40 1.60 -0.98 0.45
C LEU A 40 0.78 -1.01 -0.84
N SER A 41 1.29 -0.46 -1.94
CA SER A 41 0.58 -0.45 -3.23
C SER A 41 0.57 -1.82 -3.91
N GLU A 42 1.63 -2.61 -3.77
CA GLU A 42 1.67 -4.01 -4.21
C GLU A 42 0.63 -4.87 -3.46
N VAL A 43 0.47 -4.64 -2.16
CA VAL A 43 -0.56 -5.34 -1.36
C VAL A 43 -1.96 -4.98 -1.85
N ILE A 44 -2.23 -3.70 -2.13
CA ILE A 44 -3.53 -3.28 -2.67
C ILE A 44 -3.77 -3.85 -4.06
N THR A 45 -2.74 -3.91 -4.91
CA THR A 45 -2.83 -4.55 -6.23
C THR A 45 -3.32 -5.99 -6.10
N ILE A 46 -2.70 -6.79 -5.23
CA ILE A 46 -3.11 -8.18 -4.97
C ILE A 46 -4.56 -8.26 -4.47
N MET A 47 -4.98 -7.37 -3.57
CA MET A 47 -6.35 -7.35 -3.04
C MET A 47 -7.38 -7.05 -4.14
N VAL A 48 -7.08 -6.09 -5.01
CA VAL A 48 -7.94 -5.72 -6.14
C VAL A 48 -8.01 -6.86 -7.14
N GLU A 49 -6.88 -7.44 -7.52
CA GLU A 49 -6.84 -8.59 -8.44
C GLU A 49 -7.58 -9.81 -7.87
N PHE A 50 -7.42 -10.09 -6.56
CA PHE A 50 -8.15 -11.16 -5.90
C PHE A 50 -9.66 -10.94 -5.95
N HIS A 51 -10.13 -9.72 -5.70
CA HIS A 51 -11.55 -9.40 -5.77
C HIS A 51 -12.13 -9.53 -7.19
N LEU A 52 -11.32 -9.22 -8.21
CA LEU A 52 -11.72 -9.29 -9.61
C LEU A 52 -11.63 -10.70 -10.21
N SER A 53 -10.83 -11.58 -9.61
CA SER A 53 -10.62 -12.96 -10.05
C SER A 53 -11.69 -13.95 -9.53
N GLY A 54 -12.71 -13.45 -8.84
CA GLY A 54 -13.82 -14.23 -8.26
C GLY A 54 -14.66 -14.99 -9.27
#